data_AF-A0A8T0XCN3-F1
#
_entry.id   AF-A0A8T0XCN3-F1
#
_cell.length_a   1.000
_cell.length_b   1.000
_cell.length_c   1.000
_cell.angle_alpha   90.00
_cell.angle_beta   90.00
_cell.angle_gamma   90.00
#
_symmetry.space_group_name_H-M   'P 1'
#
loop_
_entity.id
_entity.type
_entity.pdbx_description
1 polymer ?
#
loop_
_entity_poly.entity_id
_entity_poly.type
_entity_poly.pdbx_seq_one_letter_code
_entity_poly.pdbx_strand_id
1 'polypeptide(L)'
;MIDTIRAALRSVAGSDISVSPYDTAWIALVRKLDGGEGLQFPSCIEWIAKNQLPDGSWGDGAFFLVQDRLINTLACIIALKTWNVHSDKCNKGLSFIHENIRRLPEDDENWMLAGFETIFPTLLEMAKDICLDIPCDEPTLQDIYAKRDLKLAKITKELLHSVPTALLLSLEGMPDLDLDWDRLFKLQSPDGSFLSSAAPTAYALMQTGNKKCLEYLTDSVNTFNGGAPFTYPMELYERLWVVDRLGLSSYFRSEIDSYLDYAYRH
;
A
#
# COMPACT_ATOMS: atom_id res chain seq x y z
N MET A 1 -10.08 6.74 -33.18
CA MET A 1 -10.54 7.14 -31.84
C MET A 1 -11.53 6.13 -31.26
N ILE A 2 -12.70 5.89 -31.87
CA ILE A 2 -13.68 4.89 -31.36
C ILE A 2 -13.06 3.49 -31.27
N ASP A 3 -12.38 3.01 -32.31
CA ASP A 3 -11.78 1.67 -32.28
C ASP A 3 -10.64 1.55 -31.27
N THR A 4 -9.92 2.64 -31.02
CA THR A 4 -8.88 2.72 -29.99
C THR A 4 -9.48 2.59 -28.59
N ILE A 5 -10.56 3.35 -28.31
CA ILE A 5 -11.28 3.26 -27.04
C ILE A 5 -11.88 1.85 -26.88
N ARG A 6 -12.47 1.30 -27.95
CA ARG A 6 -13.01 -0.06 -27.93
C ARG A 6 -11.95 -1.11 -27.62
N ALA A 7 -10.76 -0.99 -28.22
CA ALA A 7 -9.65 -1.88 -27.91
C ALA A 7 -9.23 -1.77 -26.44
N ALA A 8 -9.13 -0.55 -25.90
CA ALA A 8 -8.80 -0.31 -24.50
C ALA A 8 -9.86 -0.90 -23.54
N LEU A 9 -11.16 -0.72 -23.84
CA LEU A 9 -12.24 -1.32 -23.06
C LEU A 9 -12.19 -2.85 -23.06
N ARG A 10 -11.85 -3.45 -24.20
CA ARG A 10 -11.73 -4.91 -24.29
C ARG A 10 -10.48 -5.46 -23.60
N SER A 11 -9.49 -4.60 -23.33
CA SER A 11 -8.26 -4.98 -22.62
C SER A 11 -8.29 -4.69 -21.12
N VAL A 12 -9.37 -4.12 -20.56
CA VAL A 12 -9.50 -3.88 -19.11
C VAL A 12 -9.52 -5.21 -18.36
N ALA A 13 -8.32 -5.63 -17.96
CA ALA A 13 -8.02 -6.84 -17.22
C ALA A 13 -7.75 -6.55 -15.73
N GLY A 14 -8.14 -5.38 -15.22
CA GLY A 14 -7.97 -5.03 -13.80
C GLY A 14 -6.54 -4.73 -13.37
N SER A 15 -5.64 -4.49 -14.32
CA SER A 15 -4.19 -4.30 -14.11
C SER A 15 -3.68 -2.90 -14.46
N ASP A 16 -4.55 -1.98 -14.91
CA ASP A 16 -4.17 -0.61 -15.28
C ASP A 16 -4.24 0.34 -14.08
N ILE A 17 -3.63 -0.09 -12.96
CA ILE A 17 -3.50 0.69 -11.73
C ILE A 17 -2.02 1.00 -11.45
N SER A 18 -1.75 2.19 -10.92
CA SER A 18 -0.40 2.59 -10.53
C SER A 18 0.11 1.74 -9.37
N VAL A 19 1.40 1.43 -9.42
CA VAL A 19 2.10 0.74 -8.33
C VAL A 19 2.27 1.69 -7.14
N SER A 20 2.05 1.19 -5.94
CA SER A 20 2.29 1.86 -4.67
C SER A 20 3.69 1.50 -4.16
N PRO A 21 4.64 2.47 -4.09
CA PRO A 21 5.94 2.22 -3.47
C PRO A 21 5.83 1.77 -2.01
N TYR A 22 4.87 2.32 -1.26
CA TYR A 22 4.56 1.96 0.13
C TYR A 22 4.21 0.48 0.26
N ASP A 23 3.23 -0.02 -0.50
CA ASP A 23 2.82 -1.43 -0.46
C ASP A 23 3.94 -2.35 -0.96
N THR A 24 4.64 -1.94 -2.02
CA THR A 24 5.79 -2.69 -2.56
C THR A 24 6.89 -2.83 -1.51
N ALA A 25 7.14 -1.80 -0.70
CA ALA A 25 8.10 -1.83 0.40
C ALA A 25 7.69 -2.80 1.51
N TRP A 26 6.40 -2.85 1.88
CA TRP A 26 5.91 -3.83 2.85
C TRP A 26 6.08 -5.27 2.36
N ILE A 27 5.83 -5.54 1.08
CA ILE A 27 6.09 -6.86 0.48
C ILE A 27 7.59 -7.17 0.50
N ALA A 28 8.43 -6.18 0.20
CA ALA A 28 9.88 -6.35 0.22
C ALA A 28 10.43 -6.70 1.61
N LEU A 29 9.72 -6.43 2.71
CA LEU A 29 10.13 -6.81 4.07
C LEU A 29 9.88 -8.30 4.39
N VAL A 30 9.07 -9.01 3.58
CA VAL A 30 8.75 -10.42 3.81
C VAL A 30 10.00 -11.29 3.65
N ARG A 31 10.41 -11.95 4.74
CA ARG A 31 11.48 -12.96 4.76
C ARG A 31 11.01 -14.26 4.12
N LYS A 32 11.93 -15.07 3.63
CA LYS A 32 11.59 -16.41 3.12
C LYS A 32 10.91 -17.25 4.20
N LEU A 33 9.79 -17.87 3.83
CA LEU A 33 9.00 -18.70 4.75
C LEU A 33 9.58 -20.10 4.95
N ASP A 34 10.51 -20.53 4.11
CA ASP A 34 11.20 -21.82 4.22
C ASP A 34 12.32 -21.83 5.28
N GLY A 35 12.48 -20.71 6.02
CA GLY A 35 13.52 -20.54 7.03
C GLY A 35 14.90 -20.20 6.45
N GLY A 36 15.00 -20.04 5.12
CA GLY A 36 16.22 -19.58 4.46
C GLY A 36 16.50 -18.10 4.74
N GLU A 37 17.76 -17.70 4.60
CA GLU A 37 18.13 -16.29 4.63
C GLU A 37 17.69 -15.57 3.35
N GLY A 38 17.23 -14.33 3.51
CA GLY A 38 16.89 -13.42 2.41
C GLY A 38 15.40 -13.14 2.24
N LEU A 39 15.09 -12.52 1.11
CA LEU A 39 13.78 -12.00 0.76
C LEU A 39 12.90 -13.07 0.10
N GLN A 40 11.61 -13.06 0.42
CA GLN A 40 10.60 -13.82 -0.30
C GLN A 40 10.36 -13.23 -1.71
N PHE A 41 10.41 -11.89 -1.84
CA PHE A 41 10.14 -11.17 -3.09
C PHE A 41 11.29 -10.24 -3.50
N PRO A 42 12.42 -10.76 -4.04
CA PRO A 42 13.54 -9.92 -4.47
C PRO A 42 13.19 -8.89 -5.55
N SER A 43 12.20 -9.20 -6.40
CA SER A 43 11.72 -8.29 -7.45
C SER A 43 11.14 -6.98 -6.89
N CYS A 44 10.63 -6.96 -5.66
CA CYS A 44 10.15 -5.75 -4.99
C CYS A 44 11.28 -4.79 -4.66
N ILE A 45 12.44 -5.28 -4.21
CA ILE A 45 13.63 -4.44 -4.00
C ILE A 45 14.11 -3.83 -5.31
N GLU A 46 14.16 -4.63 -6.38
CA GLU A 46 14.56 -4.16 -7.71
C GLU A 46 13.59 -3.11 -8.24
N TRP A 47 12.28 -3.28 -8.00
CA TRP A 47 11.27 -2.29 -8.37
C TRP A 47 11.49 -0.98 -7.59
N ILE A 48 11.64 -1.05 -6.26
CA ILE A 48 11.90 0.12 -5.41
C ILE A 48 13.14 0.86 -5.90
N ALA A 49 14.23 0.12 -6.16
CA ALA A 49 15.48 0.71 -6.61
C ALA A 49 15.31 1.46 -7.96
N LYS A 50 14.56 0.89 -8.90
CA LYS A 50 14.39 1.49 -10.24
C LYS A 50 13.44 2.69 -10.28
N ASN A 51 12.56 2.85 -9.28
CA ASN A 51 11.47 3.83 -9.30
C ASN A 51 11.63 4.99 -8.29
N GLN A 52 12.84 5.24 -7.80
CA GLN A 52 13.13 6.46 -7.04
C GLN A 52 13.02 7.70 -7.94
N LEU A 53 12.32 8.73 -7.48
CA LEU A 53 12.16 10.00 -8.18
C LEU A 53 13.45 10.83 -8.16
N PRO A 54 13.61 11.83 -9.06
CA PRO A 54 14.82 12.64 -9.14
C PRO A 54 15.15 13.43 -7.87
N ASP A 55 14.13 13.78 -7.06
CA ASP A 55 14.28 14.48 -5.78
C ASP A 55 14.67 13.55 -4.61
N GLY A 56 14.82 12.25 -4.87
CA GLY A 56 15.15 11.23 -3.87
C GLY A 56 13.93 10.59 -3.20
N SER A 57 12.72 11.08 -3.45
CA SER A 57 11.49 10.51 -2.90
C SER A 57 10.97 9.31 -3.70
N TRP A 58 9.98 8.63 -3.15
CA TRP A 58 9.07 7.74 -3.86
C TRP A 58 7.63 8.27 -3.69
N GLY A 59 6.77 8.02 -4.68
CA GLY A 59 5.37 8.42 -4.65
C GLY A 59 4.84 8.68 -6.06
N ASP A 60 3.71 9.38 -6.16
CA ASP A 60 3.13 9.74 -7.44
C ASP A 60 4.02 10.75 -8.20
N GLY A 61 4.37 10.43 -9.44
CA GLY A 61 5.23 11.26 -10.29
C GLY A 61 4.51 12.45 -10.94
N ALA A 62 3.18 12.41 -11.03
CA ALA A 62 2.33 13.44 -11.62
C ALA A 62 1.72 14.38 -10.57
N PHE A 63 1.52 13.92 -9.33
CA PHE A 63 0.95 14.71 -8.24
C PHE A 63 1.86 14.71 -7.01
N PHE A 64 2.12 15.89 -6.45
CA PHE A 64 2.94 16.04 -5.25
C PHE A 64 2.04 16.31 -4.03
N LEU A 65 2.06 15.38 -3.08
CA LEU A 65 1.47 15.52 -1.75
C LEU A 65 2.54 15.18 -0.72
N VAL A 66 2.75 16.02 0.30
CA VAL A 66 3.86 15.83 1.25
C VAL A 66 3.73 14.50 2.00
N GLN A 67 2.52 14.18 2.46
CA GLN A 67 2.20 12.92 3.12
C GLN A 67 2.48 11.70 2.23
N ASP A 68 2.06 11.75 0.96
CA ASP A 68 2.34 10.68 -0.02
C ASP A 68 3.84 10.48 -0.19
N ARG A 69 4.59 11.56 -0.43
CA ARG A 69 6.03 11.44 -0.62
C ARG A 69 6.74 10.92 0.63
N LEU A 70 6.37 11.38 1.82
CA LEU A 70 7.03 10.95 3.05
C LEU A 70 6.73 9.50 3.40
N ILE A 71 5.48 9.05 3.30
CA ILE A 71 5.12 7.66 3.66
C ILE A 71 5.74 6.64 2.71
N ASN A 72 5.69 6.91 1.40
CA ASN A 72 6.31 6.07 0.38
C ASN A 72 7.83 6.05 0.54
N THR A 73 8.46 7.22 0.72
CA THR A 73 9.92 7.32 0.87
C THR A 73 10.39 6.59 2.12
N LEU A 74 9.71 6.80 3.26
CA LEU A 74 10.08 6.17 4.53
C LEU A 74 9.97 4.64 4.44
N ALA A 75 8.88 4.11 3.89
CA ALA A 75 8.72 2.66 3.71
C ALA A 75 9.82 2.09 2.79
N CYS A 76 10.11 2.74 1.66
CA CYS A 76 11.15 2.31 0.73
C CYS A 76 12.54 2.29 1.38
N ILE A 77 12.94 3.33 2.13
CA ILE A 77 14.25 3.35 2.79
C ILE A 77 14.34 2.28 3.89
N ILE A 78 13.25 2.00 4.62
CA ILE A 78 13.21 0.94 5.62
C ILE A 78 13.47 -0.41 4.94
N ALA A 79 12.80 -0.69 3.82
CA ALA A 79 13.02 -1.92 3.06
C ALA A 79 14.49 -2.03 2.58
N LEU A 80 15.01 -1.01 1.91
CA LEU A 80 16.40 -1.01 1.41
C LEU A 80 17.43 -1.18 2.53
N LYS A 81 17.24 -0.48 3.66
CA LYS A 81 18.12 -0.53 4.82
C LYS A 81 18.06 -1.89 5.52
N THR A 82 16.88 -2.48 5.68
CA THR A 82 16.68 -3.80 6.30
C THR A 82 17.50 -4.89 5.62
N TRP A 83 17.61 -4.80 4.29
CA TRP A 83 18.37 -5.77 3.49
C TRP A 83 19.80 -5.30 3.15
N ASN A 84 20.21 -4.12 3.63
CA ASN A 84 21.51 -3.52 3.40
C ASN A 84 21.89 -3.43 1.90
N VAL A 85 20.94 -2.98 1.07
CA VAL A 85 21.08 -2.84 -0.38
C VAL A 85 20.81 -1.40 -0.82
N HIS A 86 21.35 -1.01 -1.99
CA HIS A 86 21.12 0.31 -2.60
C HIS A 86 21.31 1.51 -1.65
N SER A 87 22.45 1.53 -0.95
CA SER A 87 22.76 2.57 0.04
C SER A 87 22.72 3.99 -0.53
N ASP A 88 23.05 4.17 -1.81
CA ASP A 88 22.94 5.43 -2.54
C ASP A 88 21.50 5.96 -2.59
N LYS A 89 20.52 5.06 -2.81
CA LYS A 89 19.09 5.38 -2.86
C LYS A 89 18.55 5.66 -1.48
N CYS A 90 18.96 4.84 -0.50
CA CYS A 90 18.63 5.05 0.91
C CYS A 90 19.07 6.45 1.37
N ASN A 91 20.31 6.86 1.04
CA ASN A 91 20.83 8.17 1.43
C ASN A 91 20.05 9.33 0.78
N LYS A 92 19.70 9.22 -0.50
CA LYS A 92 18.86 10.23 -1.18
C LYS A 92 17.46 10.34 -0.56
N GLY A 93 16.84 9.20 -0.24
CA GLY A 93 15.54 9.17 0.43
C GLY A 93 15.60 9.78 1.83
N LEU A 94 16.68 9.51 2.58
CA LEU A 94 16.92 10.16 3.87
C LEU A 94 17.05 11.67 3.72
N SER A 95 17.86 12.16 2.77
CA SER A 95 17.97 13.59 2.50
C SER A 95 16.61 14.22 2.20
N PHE A 96 15.78 13.57 1.37
CA PHE A 96 14.43 14.04 1.07
C PHE A 96 13.56 14.14 2.35
N ILE A 97 13.59 13.13 3.22
CA ILE A 97 12.83 13.14 4.48
C ILE A 97 13.28 14.30 5.37
N HIS A 98 14.58 14.48 5.57
CA HIS A 98 15.13 15.58 6.38
C HIS A 98 14.69 16.96 5.86
N GLU A 99 14.66 17.14 4.54
CA GLU A 99 14.27 18.42 3.94
C GLU A 99 12.77 18.71 4.04
N ASN A 100 11.92 17.67 4.06
CA ASN A 100 10.48 17.80 3.85
C ASN A 100 9.59 17.41 5.04
N ILE A 101 10.08 16.72 6.06
CA ILE A 101 9.23 16.24 7.16
C ILE A 101 8.48 17.36 7.90
N ARG A 102 9.12 18.52 8.05
CA ARG A 102 8.54 19.72 8.69
C ARG A 102 7.37 20.31 7.90
N ARG A 103 7.22 19.90 6.64
CA ARG A 103 6.17 20.34 5.71
C ARG A 103 4.90 19.50 5.82
N LEU A 104 4.88 18.45 6.66
CA LEU A 104 3.68 17.63 6.90
C LEU A 104 2.39 18.43 7.15
N PRO A 105 2.40 19.56 7.90
CA PRO A 105 1.21 20.38 8.12
C PRO A 105 0.77 21.23 6.91
N GLU A 106 1.54 21.26 5.81
CA GLU A 106 1.18 22.02 4.60
C GLU A 106 0.03 21.38 3.81
N ASP A 107 -0.14 20.06 3.92
CA ASP A 107 -1.19 19.34 3.22
C ASP A 107 -2.57 19.62 3.84
N ASP A 108 -3.58 19.80 2.99
CA ASP A 108 -4.97 19.98 3.42
C ASP A 108 -5.47 18.71 4.13
N GLU A 109 -6.20 18.88 5.24
CA GLU A 109 -6.81 17.76 5.97
C GLU A 109 -7.80 16.96 5.10
N ASN A 110 -8.37 17.55 4.04
CA ASN A 110 -9.24 16.86 3.11
C ASN A 110 -8.48 15.85 2.22
N TRP A 111 -7.16 15.97 2.09
CA TRP A 111 -6.31 15.07 1.31
C TRP A 111 -5.56 14.04 2.17
N MET A 112 -5.94 13.91 3.45
CA MET A 112 -5.32 12.94 4.36
C MET A 112 -5.39 11.52 3.81
N LEU A 113 -4.23 10.87 3.72
CA LEU A 113 -4.15 9.48 3.29
C LEU A 113 -4.79 8.56 4.33
N ALA A 114 -5.54 7.56 3.85
CA ALA A 114 -6.20 6.59 4.72
C ALA A 114 -5.17 5.89 5.62
N GLY A 115 -5.40 5.91 6.93
CA GLY A 115 -4.50 5.26 7.89
C GLY A 115 -3.17 5.97 8.13
N PHE A 116 -2.90 7.13 7.51
CA PHE A 116 -1.62 7.84 7.66
C PHE A 116 -1.22 8.05 9.13
N GLU A 117 -2.17 8.48 9.96
CA GLU A 117 -1.95 8.79 11.37
C GLU A 117 -1.55 7.57 12.22
N THR A 118 -1.83 6.35 11.75
CA THR A 118 -1.44 5.10 12.42
C THR A 118 -0.20 4.48 11.78
N ILE A 119 -0.15 4.51 10.44
CA ILE A 119 0.92 3.90 9.65
C ILE A 119 2.21 4.70 9.76
N PHE A 120 2.18 6.02 9.57
CA PHE A 120 3.39 6.83 9.51
C PHE A 120 4.19 6.79 10.83
N PRO A 121 3.57 6.91 12.02
CA PRO A 121 4.29 6.66 13.28
C PRO A 121 4.85 5.25 13.41
N THR A 122 4.13 4.23 12.93
CA THR A 122 4.65 2.85 12.95
C THR A 122 5.90 2.71 12.11
N LEU A 123 5.94 3.31 10.92
CA LEU A 123 7.15 3.36 10.09
C LEU A 123 8.29 4.14 10.77
N LEU A 124 7.98 5.23 11.49
CA LEU A 124 8.98 5.97 12.25
C LEU A 124 9.61 5.12 13.36
N GLU A 125 8.82 4.34 14.09
CA GLU A 125 9.36 3.39 15.08
C GLU A 125 10.20 2.30 14.43
N MET A 126 9.73 1.72 13.31
CA MET A 126 10.53 0.76 12.54
C MET A 126 11.87 1.35 12.07
N ALA A 127 11.88 2.62 11.65
CA ALA A 127 13.09 3.31 11.23
C ALA A 127 14.07 3.52 12.38
N LYS A 128 13.57 3.85 13.59
CA LYS A 128 14.38 3.94 14.81
C LYS A 128 15.01 2.59 15.16
N ASP A 129 14.24 1.51 15.09
CA ASP A 129 14.70 0.15 15.43
C ASP A 129 15.87 -0.32 14.56
N ILE A 130 15.92 0.13 13.29
CA ILE A 130 17.02 -0.18 12.36
C ILE A 130 18.08 0.94 12.27
N CYS A 131 18.05 1.88 13.22
CA CYS A 131 19.00 3.00 13.35
C CYS A 131 19.09 3.88 12.09
N LEU A 132 17.96 4.18 11.46
CA LEU A 132 17.91 5.26 10.46
C LEU A 132 17.93 6.62 11.15
N ASP A 133 18.74 7.53 10.61
CA ASP A 133 18.83 8.91 11.07
C ASP A 133 17.63 9.71 10.56
N ILE A 134 16.52 9.64 11.30
CA ILE A 134 15.27 10.37 11.01
C ILE A 134 15.14 11.50 12.03
N PRO A 135 14.69 12.70 11.62
CA PRO A 135 14.47 13.84 12.52
C PRO A 135 13.24 13.62 13.42
N CYS A 136 13.37 12.75 14.44
CA CYS A 136 12.27 12.34 15.32
C CYS A 136 11.79 13.43 16.30
N ASP A 137 12.60 14.46 16.53
CA ASP A 137 12.30 15.55 17.47
C ASP A 137 11.47 16.69 16.84
N GLU A 138 11.04 16.54 15.59
CA GLU A 138 10.21 17.51 14.89
C GLU A 138 8.84 17.65 15.59
N PRO A 139 8.40 18.88 15.95
CA PRO A 139 7.14 19.09 16.65
C PRO A 139 5.93 18.53 15.90
N THR A 140 5.97 18.56 14.57
CA THR A 140 4.90 18.03 13.71
C THR A 140 4.67 16.54 13.92
N LEU A 141 5.70 15.78 14.32
CA LEU A 141 5.60 14.36 14.60
C LEU A 141 4.86 14.10 15.91
N GLN A 142 5.08 14.93 16.94
CA GLN A 142 4.40 14.80 18.23
C GLN A 142 2.88 14.88 18.07
N ASP A 143 2.41 15.78 17.20
CA ASP A 143 0.99 15.90 16.87
C ASP A 143 0.44 14.63 16.21
N ILE A 144 1.22 13.99 15.34
CA ILE A 144 0.82 12.73 14.68
C ILE A 144 0.79 11.57 15.68
N TYR A 145 1.76 11.46 16.59
CA TYR A 145 1.71 10.46 17.67
C TYR A 145 0.49 10.67 18.57
N ALA A 146 0.16 11.91 18.93
CA ALA A 146 -1.04 12.21 19.70
C ALA A 146 -2.33 11.82 18.94
N LYS A 147 -2.40 12.07 17.63
CA LYS A 147 -3.51 11.62 16.77
C LYS A 147 -3.60 10.09 16.72
N ARG A 148 -2.46 9.39 16.62
CA ARG A 148 -2.40 7.93 16.67
C ARG A 148 -3.01 7.41 17.96
N ASP A 149 -2.55 7.89 19.11
CA ASP A 149 -2.99 7.40 20.41
C ASP A 149 -4.50 7.62 20.61
N LEU A 150 -5.00 8.79 20.22
CA LEU A 150 -6.43 9.09 20.23
C LEU A 150 -7.24 8.18 19.32
N LYS A 151 -6.70 7.80 18.15
CA LYS A 151 -7.37 6.92 17.19
C LYS A 151 -7.37 5.49 17.68
N LEU A 152 -6.22 4.98 18.13
CA LEU A 152 -6.09 3.63 18.69
C LEU A 152 -6.98 3.43 19.93
N ALA A 153 -7.09 4.45 20.81
CA ALA A 153 -7.97 4.40 21.98
C ALA A 153 -9.47 4.26 21.62
N LYS A 154 -9.87 4.69 20.42
CA LYS A 154 -11.25 4.57 19.92
C LYS A 154 -11.52 3.23 19.23
N ILE A 155 -10.48 2.46 18.89
CA ILE A 155 -10.64 1.18 18.22
C ILE A 155 -11.17 0.17 19.22
N THR A 156 -12.39 -0.33 18.96
CA THR A 156 -12.93 -1.44 19.73
C THR A 156 -12.31 -2.73 19.20
N LYS A 157 -11.39 -3.33 19.97
CA LYS A 157 -10.74 -4.60 19.59
C LYS A 157 -11.76 -5.69 19.23
N GLU A 158 -12.86 -5.78 19.96
CA GLU A 158 -13.90 -6.76 19.67
C GLU A 158 -14.54 -6.54 18.29
N LEU A 159 -14.74 -5.29 17.88
CA LEU A 159 -15.29 -4.97 16.56
C LEU A 159 -14.29 -5.31 15.45
N LEU A 160 -13.00 -4.98 15.64
CA LEU A 160 -11.92 -5.29 14.70
C LEU A 160 -11.84 -6.79 14.36
N HIS A 161 -12.13 -7.66 15.34
CA HIS A 161 -12.00 -9.11 15.22
C HIS A 161 -13.33 -9.85 15.01
N SER A 162 -14.45 -9.15 14.82
CA SER A 162 -15.77 -9.77 14.65
C SER A 162 -16.41 -9.47 13.29
N VAL A 163 -16.14 -8.30 12.70
CA VAL A 163 -16.71 -7.89 11.41
C VAL A 163 -15.66 -7.23 10.53
N PRO A 164 -15.76 -7.34 9.19
CA PRO A 164 -14.90 -6.58 8.30
C PRO A 164 -15.13 -5.09 8.49
N THR A 165 -14.07 -4.35 8.81
CA THR A 165 -14.08 -2.89 8.92
C THR A 165 -12.93 -2.29 8.12
N ALA A 166 -13.01 -0.99 7.83
CA ALA A 166 -11.94 -0.28 7.12
C ALA A 166 -10.57 -0.37 7.84
N LEU A 167 -10.53 -0.71 9.12
CA LEU A 167 -9.29 -0.90 9.88
C LEU A 167 -8.45 -2.08 9.36
N LEU A 168 -9.05 -3.05 8.64
CA LEU A 168 -8.31 -4.14 8.02
C LEU A 168 -7.39 -3.65 6.89
N LEU A 169 -7.61 -2.45 6.34
CA LEU A 169 -6.74 -1.83 5.32
C LEU A 169 -5.41 -1.33 5.88
N SER A 170 -5.24 -1.26 7.20
CA SER A 170 -4.07 -0.66 7.84
C SER A 170 -3.60 -1.43 9.07
N LEU A 171 -3.71 -2.77 9.06
CA LEU A 171 -3.30 -3.64 10.17
C LEU A 171 -1.82 -3.45 10.52
N GLU A 172 -0.99 -3.23 9.51
CA GLU A 172 0.44 -2.95 9.62
C GLU A 172 0.76 -1.65 10.37
N GLY A 173 -0.20 -0.71 10.43
CA GLY A 173 -0.09 0.53 11.20
C GLY A 173 -0.52 0.40 12.67
N MET A 174 -0.89 -0.80 13.11
CA MET A 174 -1.42 -1.04 14.46
C MET A 174 -0.75 -2.22 15.19
N PRO A 175 0.59 -2.36 15.16
CA PRO A 175 1.29 -3.50 15.77
C PRO A 175 1.11 -3.58 17.30
N ASP A 176 0.81 -2.45 17.95
CA ASP A 176 0.59 -2.39 19.40
C ASP A 176 -0.80 -2.86 19.82
N LEU A 177 -1.72 -3.02 18.86
CA LEU A 177 -2.96 -3.72 19.15
C LEU A 177 -2.63 -5.21 19.22
N ASP A 178 -2.98 -5.84 20.34
CA ASP A 178 -2.98 -7.29 20.46
C ASP A 178 -3.95 -7.90 19.42
N LEU A 179 -3.40 -8.21 18.24
CA LEU A 179 -4.13 -8.71 17.06
C LEU A 179 -4.27 -10.23 17.17
N ASP A 180 -5.50 -10.69 17.38
CA ASP A 180 -5.86 -12.10 17.33
C ASP A 180 -5.99 -12.55 15.87
N TRP A 181 -4.89 -13.06 15.33
CA TRP A 181 -4.79 -13.51 13.95
C TRP A 181 -5.79 -14.62 13.61
N ASP A 182 -6.11 -15.53 14.54
CA ASP A 182 -7.08 -16.60 14.33
C ASP A 182 -8.49 -16.04 14.09
N ARG A 183 -8.84 -14.94 14.77
CA ARG A 183 -10.08 -14.20 14.52
C ARG A 183 -10.00 -13.36 13.26
N LEU A 184 -8.89 -12.66 13.01
CA LEU A 184 -8.72 -11.82 11.82
C LEU A 184 -8.80 -12.65 10.53
N PHE A 185 -8.25 -13.86 10.49
CA PHE A 185 -8.32 -14.70 9.29
C PHE A 185 -9.74 -15.18 8.96
N LYS A 186 -10.69 -15.10 9.89
CA LYS A 186 -12.12 -15.32 9.58
C LYS A 186 -12.71 -14.17 8.77
N LEU A 187 -12.03 -13.02 8.73
CA LEU A 187 -12.40 -11.82 7.99
C LEU A 187 -11.55 -11.63 6.72
N GLN A 188 -10.62 -12.54 6.44
CA GLN A 188 -9.79 -12.53 5.24
C GLN A 188 -10.66 -12.67 3.99
N SER A 189 -10.33 -11.94 2.94
CA SER A 189 -11.01 -12.03 1.66
C SER A 189 -10.77 -13.40 1.01
N PRO A 190 -11.68 -13.89 0.14
CA PRO A 190 -11.53 -15.21 -0.49
C PRO A 190 -10.22 -15.39 -1.27
N ASP A 191 -9.70 -14.30 -1.85
CA ASP A 191 -8.43 -14.22 -2.59
C ASP A 191 -7.18 -14.26 -1.71
N GLY A 192 -7.32 -14.23 -0.38
CA GLY A 192 -6.20 -14.25 0.56
C GLY A 192 -5.75 -12.89 1.06
N SER A 193 -6.33 -11.80 0.57
CA SER A 193 -6.01 -10.44 1.01
C SER A 193 -6.75 -10.03 2.29
N PHE A 194 -6.21 -9.03 2.98
CA PHE A 194 -6.99 -8.18 3.87
C PHE A 194 -7.48 -6.95 3.08
N LEU A 195 -8.80 -6.91 2.83
CA LEU A 195 -9.48 -5.86 2.05
C LEU A 195 -8.75 -5.45 0.76
N SER A 196 -8.29 -6.42 -0.03
CA SER A 196 -7.62 -6.19 -1.32
C SER A 196 -6.35 -5.34 -1.22
N SER A 197 -5.76 -5.17 -0.04
CA SER A 197 -4.56 -4.34 0.17
C SER A 197 -3.31 -5.18 0.43
N ALA A 198 -2.20 -4.79 -0.18
CA ALA A 198 -0.95 -5.53 -0.12
C ALA A 198 -0.21 -5.34 1.21
N ALA A 199 -0.09 -4.12 1.72
CA ALA A 199 0.59 -3.83 2.97
C ALA A 199 0.07 -4.62 4.20
N PRO A 200 -1.23 -4.59 4.56
CA PRO A 200 -1.76 -5.37 5.68
C PRO A 200 -1.65 -6.88 5.43
N THR A 201 -1.72 -7.32 4.18
CA THR A 201 -1.56 -8.74 3.81
C THR A 201 -0.10 -9.20 3.97
N ALA A 202 0.87 -8.38 3.59
CA ALA A 202 2.29 -8.61 3.83
C ALA A 202 2.61 -8.65 5.32
N TYR A 203 2.03 -7.72 6.09
CA TYR A 203 2.15 -7.73 7.54
C TYR A 203 1.58 -9.00 8.17
N ALA A 204 0.36 -9.40 7.80
CA ALA A 204 -0.24 -10.66 8.25
C ALA A 204 0.62 -11.88 7.89
N LEU A 205 1.20 -11.90 6.67
CA LEU A 205 2.10 -12.96 6.25
C LEU A 205 3.35 -13.03 7.14
N MET A 206 3.97 -11.90 7.45
CA MET A 206 5.13 -11.84 8.33
C MET A 206 4.83 -12.34 9.74
N GLN A 207 3.62 -12.08 10.26
CA GLN A 207 3.24 -12.50 11.61
C GLN A 207 2.86 -13.99 11.70
N THR A 208 2.40 -14.61 10.60
CA THR A 208 1.67 -15.88 10.69
C THR A 208 2.13 -16.96 9.70
N GLY A 209 2.84 -16.59 8.63
CA GLY A 209 3.17 -17.51 7.53
C GLY A 209 1.96 -18.01 6.74
N ASN A 210 0.82 -17.31 6.79
CA ASN A 210 -0.42 -17.72 6.13
C ASN A 210 -0.25 -17.90 4.60
N LYS A 211 -0.55 -19.10 4.10
CA LYS A 211 -0.34 -19.44 2.68
C LYS A 211 -1.21 -18.64 1.71
N LYS A 212 -2.44 -18.30 2.08
CA LYS A 212 -3.32 -17.49 1.22
C LYS A 212 -2.83 -16.06 1.09
N CYS A 213 -2.26 -15.49 2.17
CA CYS A 213 -1.59 -14.20 2.08
C CYS A 213 -0.41 -14.27 1.10
N LEU A 214 0.39 -15.35 1.16
CA LEU A 214 1.49 -15.55 0.21
C LEU A 214 1.01 -15.67 -1.23
N GLU A 215 -0.06 -16.44 -1.48
CA GLU A 215 -0.66 -16.62 -2.81
C GLU A 215 -1.08 -15.26 -3.39
N TYR A 216 -1.86 -14.48 -2.63
CA TYR A 216 -2.30 -13.13 -3.02
C TYR A 216 -1.13 -12.21 -3.38
N LEU A 217 -0.11 -12.14 -2.51
CA LEU A 217 1.05 -11.27 -2.75
C LEU A 217 1.88 -11.74 -3.93
N THR A 218 2.01 -13.04 -4.14
CA THR A 218 2.71 -13.62 -5.29
C THR A 218 2.01 -13.25 -6.59
N ASP A 219 0.69 -13.35 -6.63
CA ASP A 219 -0.10 -13.00 -7.80
C ASP A 219 -0.02 -11.49 -8.11
N SER A 220 -0.09 -10.64 -7.08
CA SER A 220 0.09 -9.19 -7.22
C SER A 220 1.49 -8.85 -7.76
N VAL A 221 2.55 -9.35 -7.13
CA VAL A 221 3.94 -9.08 -7.54
C VAL A 221 4.23 -9.54 -8.97
N ASN A 222 3.69 -10.70 -9.37
CA ASN A 222 3.83 -11.21 -10.74
C ASN A 222 3.08 -10.33 -11.75
N THR A 223 1.88 -9.88 -11.41
CA THR A 223 1.06 -9.02 -12.27
C THR A 223 1.71 -7.65 -12.49
N PHE A 224 2.33 -7.09 -11.45
CA PHE A 224 2.90 -5.74 -11.47
C PHE A 224 4.43 -5.71 -11.59
N ASN A 225 5.03 -6.80 -12.09
CA ASN A 225 6.47 -6.88 -12.42
C ASN A 225 7.40 -6.45 -11.27
N GLY A 226 7.14 -6.94 -10.06
CA GLY A 226 7.90 -6.58 -8.86
C GLY A 226 7.23 -5.51 -8.00
N GLY A 227 6.29 -4.72 -8.54
CA GLY A 227 5.49 -3.79 -7.77
C GLY A 227 4.26 -4.44 -7.14
N ALA A 228 3.52 -3.66 -6.35
CA ALA A 228 2.12 -3.90 -6.03
C ALA A 228 1.35 -2.57 -5.93
N PRO A 229 0.12 -2.46 -6.43
CA PRO A 229 -0.74 -1.30 -6.21
C PRO A 229 -1.24 -1.24 -4.77
N PHE A 230 -1.84 -0.11 -4.39
CA PHE A 230 -2.44 0.05 -3.06
C PHE A 230 -3.66 -0.85 -2.82
N THR A 231 -4.34 -1.24 -3.90
CA THR A 231 -5.49 -2.14 -3.89
C THR A 231 -5.55 -2.99 -5.16
N TYR A 232 -5.87 -4.28 -5.02
CA TYR A 232 -6.00 -5.22 -6.13
C TYR A 232 -6.85 -6.45 -5.72
N PRO A 233 -7.71 -6.98 -6.60
CA PRO A 233 -8.07 -6.51 -7.95
C PRO A 233 -9.07 -5.33 -7.93
N MET A 234 -9.02 -4.48 -8.96
CA MET A 234 -9.91 -3.31 -9.11
C MET A 234 -10.93 -3.43 -10.26
N GLU A 235 -11.06 -4.63 -10.82
CA GLU A 235 -11.88 -4.90 -12.01
C GLU A 235 -13.33 -4.40 -11.91
N LEU A 236 -14.00 -4.65 -10.77
CA LEU A 236 -15.38 -4.23 -10.58
C LEU A 236 -15.49 -2.70 -10.54
N TYR A 237 -14.61 -2.06 -9.78
CA TYR A 237 -14.56 -0.61 -9.67
C TYR A 237 -14.28 0.05 -11.02
N GLU A 238 -13.22 -0.39 -11.72
CA GLU A 238 -12.83 0.15 -13.04
C GLU A 238 -13.98 0.03 -14.05
N ARG A 239 -14.62 -1.15 -14.13
CA ARG A 239 -15.74 -1.38 -15.05
C ARG A 239 -16.92 -0.48 -14.75
N LEU A 240 -17.33 -0.37 -13.49
CA LEU A 240 -18.45 0.49 -13.10
C LEU A 240 -18.14 1.98 -13.32
N TRP A 241 -16.91 2.41 -13.03
CA TRP A 241 -16.50 3.80 -13.23
C TRP A 241 -16.51 4.20 -14.70
N VAL A 242 -16.06 3.30 -15.56
CA VAL A 242 -16.09 3.48 -17.01
C VAL A 242 -17.54 3.60 -17.52
N VAL A 243 -18.45 2.75 -17.03
CA VAL A 243 -19.88 2.82 -17.40
C VAL A 243 -20.50 4.16 -17.00
N ASP A 244 -20.23 4.63 -15.78
CA ASP A 244 -20.75 5.91 -15.25
C ASP A 244 -20.26 7.12 -16.07
N ARG A 245 -18.97 7.13 -16.44
CA ARG A 245 -18.32 8.34 -16.97
C ARG A 245 -18.21 8.43 -18.48
N LEU A 246 -18.41 7.35 -19.23
CA LEU A 246 -18.08 7.32 -20.66
C LEU A 246 -18.84 8.34 -21.50
N GLY A 247 -20.06 8.78 -21.12
CA GLY A 247 -20.86 9.81 -21.82
C GLY A 247 -21.18 9.54 -23.32
N LEU A 248 -20.63 8.45 -23.87
CA LEU A 248 -20.61 8.00 -25.25
C LEU A 248 -21.15 6.57 -25.35
N SER A 249 -22.02 6.19 -24.41
CA SER A 249 -22.52 4.82 -24.23
C SER A 249 -23.15 4.24 -25.50
N SER A 250 -23.70 5.09 -26.38
CA SER A 250 -24.23 4.68 -27.68
C SER A 250 -23.22 4.00 -28.60
N TYR A 251 -21.93 4.32 -28.50
CA TYR A 251 -20.87 3.76 -29.34
C TYR A 251 -20.25 2.46 -28.79
N PHE A 252 -20.48 2.17 -27.51
CA PHE A 252 -19.81 1.11 -26.75
C PHE A 252 -20.81 0.20 -26.02
N ARG A 253 -22.04 0.06 -26.54
CA ARG A 253 -23.10 -0.73 -25.88
C ARG A 253 -22.67 -2.15 -25.57
N SER A 254 -22.05 -2.85 -26.54
CA SER A 254 -21.57 -4.22 -26.34
C SER A 254 -20.53 -4.33 -25.21
N GLU A 255 -19.63 -3.35 -25.11
CA GLU A 255 -18.60 -3.32 -24.06
C GLU A 255 -19.23 -3.00 -22.69
N ILE A 256 -20.17 -2.05 -22.64
CA ILE A 256 -20.90 -1.68 -21.43
C ILE A 256 -21.77 -2.84 -20.93
N ASP A 257 -22.51 -3.52 -21.81
CA ASP A 257 -23.32 -4.68 -21.47
C ASP A 257 -22.44 -5.78 -20.88
N SER A 258 -21.27 -6.05 -21.48
CA SER A 258 -20.30 -7.01 -20.95
C SER A 258 -19.76 -6.61 -19.56
N TYR A 259 -19.58 -5.32 -19.29
CA TYR A 259 -19.13 -4.83 -17.98
C TYR A 259 -20.22 -4.98 -16.91
N LEU A 260 -21.47 -4.65 -17.26
CA LEU A 260 -22.62 -4.81 -16.38
C LEU A 260 -22.92 -6.28 -16.11
N ASP A 261 -22.78 -7.16 -17.11
CA ASP A 261 -22.90 -8.62 -16.94
C ASP A 261 -21.81 -9.18 -16.04
N TYR A 262 -20.60 -8.61 -16.07
CA TYR A 262 -19.56 -8.96 -15.11
C TYR A 262 -19.94 -8.50 -13.69
N ALA A 263 -20.35 -7.24 -13.54
CA ALA A 263 -20.73 -6.66 -12.27
C ALA A 263 -21.97 -7.31 -11.65
N TYR A 264 -22.88 -7.85 -12.45
CA TYR A 264 -24.06 -8.57 -11.96
C TYR A 264 -23.72 -9.97 -11.41
N ARG A 265 -22.62 -10.57 -11.87
CA ARG A 265 -22.19 -11.92 -11.48
C ARG A 265 -21.38 -11.96 -10.19
N HIS A 266 -20.87 -10.83 -9.71
CA HIS A 266 -19.97 -10.71 -8.57
C HIS A 266 -20.57 -9.74 -7.54
#